data_AF-A0A7X0P6J2-F1
#
_entry.id   AF-A0A7X0P6J2-F1
#
_cell.length_a   1.000
_cell.length_b   1.000
_cell.length_c   1.000
_cell.angle_alpha   90.00
_cell.angle_beta   90.00
_cell.angle_gamma   90.00
#
_symmetry.space_group_name_H-M   'P 1'
#
loop_
_entity.id
_entity.type
_entity.pdbx_description
1 polymer ?
#
loop_
_entity_poly.entity_id
_entity_poly.type
_entity_poly.pdbx_seq_one_letter_code
_entity_poly.pdbx_strand_id
1 'polypeptide(L)'
;MTSPEIDWPYDADQHDPLTKLRIPVVGHAWPRWFYIVAFDSGRLDDERHRPTDQEVRMLASFLDQYIDHWYNDRWKAKMAERPFDIDGGANGIIFRKWGDDDWGYRRRTWEYGPTYVPEHPRIRGEKSPGPLTLAQVMDRIHTVGEEPWTYWTDWKAAHPEVFGEVADA
;
A
#
# COMPACT_ATOMS: atom_id res chain seq x y z
N MET A 1 -6.02 8.17 38.46
CA MET A 1 -6.00 9.08 37.30
C MET A 1 -5.84 8.23 36.07
N THR A 2 -6.96 7.89 35.42
CA THR A 2 -6.98 7.20 34.13
C THR A 2 -6.57 8.22 33.06
N SER A 3 -5.47 7.96 32.33
CA SER A 3 -5.12 8.77 31.15
C SER A 3 -6.30 8.80 30.18
N PRO A 4 -6.60 9.93 29.51
CA PRO A 4 -7.62 9.95 28.48
C PRO A 4 -7.20 8.98 27.37
N GLU A 5 -7.97 7.92 27.17
CA GLU A 5 -7.88 7.11 25.96
C GLU A 5 -8.05 8.04 24.77
N ILE A 6 -7.04 8.07 23.92
CA ILE A 6 -7.00 8.95 22.76
C ILE A 6 -8.16 8.56 21.84
N ASP A 7 -8.97 9.56 21.46
CA ASP A 7 -10.06 9.51 20.47
C ASP A 7 -9.51 9.19 19.08
N TRP A 8 -9.03 7.95 18.90
CA TRP A 8 -8.47 7.45 17.66
C TRP A 8 -9.48 6.49 17.01
N PRO A 9 -10.28 6.95 16.04
CA PRO A 9 -11.35 6.15 15.48
C PRO A 9 -10.85 5.17 14.41
N TYR A 10 -9.55 5.14 14.11
CA TYR A 10 -8.97 4.32 13.06
C TYR A 10 -8.51 2.97 13.60
N ASP A 11 -8.64 1.93 12.77
CA ASP A 11 -8.06 0.61 13.01
C ASP A 11 -6.57 0.54 12.65
N ALA A 12 -6.02 1.62 12.09
CA ALA A 12 -4.59 1.80 11.88
C ALA A 12 -3.88 2.16 13.19
N ASP A 13 -2.61 1.78 13.33
CA ASP A 13 -1.79 2.19 14.49
C ASP A 13 -1.45 3.69 14.42
N GLN A 14 -1.95 4.47 15.39
CA GLN A 14 -1.70 5.91 15.49
C GLN A 14 -0.21 6.26 15.61
N HIS A 15 0.57 5.41 16.26
CA HIS A 15 1.95 5.69 16.62
C HIS A 15 2.96 5.13 15.61
N ASP A 16 2.48 4.44 14.57
CA ASP A 16 3.36 3.96 13.52
C ASP A 16 3.98 5.13 12.72
N PRO A 17 5.31 5.13 12.46
CA PRO A 17 5.95 6.17 11.67
C PRO A 17 5.32 6.42 10.30
N LEU A 18 4.72 5.38 9.69
CA LEU A 18 4.05 5.48 8.38
C LEU A 18 2.80 6.36 8.42
N THR A 19 2.19 6.55 9.60
CA THR A 19 1.07 7.48 9.79
C THR A 19 1.46 8.92 9.42
N LYS A 20 2.73 9.33 9.59
CA LYS A 20 3.21 10.65 9.16
C LYS A 20 3.21 10.83 7.65
N LEU A 21 3.29 9.73 6.92
CA LEU A 21 3.21 9.67 5.46
C LEU A 21 1.80 9.32 4.99
N ARG A 22 0.81 9.38 5.90
CA ARG A 22 -0.60 9.09 5.61
C ARG A 22 -0.84 7.65 5.15
N ILE A 23 0.11 6.75 5.41
CA ILE A 23 0.00 5.32 5.14
C ILE A 23 -0.47 4.61 6.43
N PRO A 24 -1.73 4.18 6.50
CA PRO A 24 -2.27 3.46 7.66
C PRO A 24 -1.64 2.08 7.77
N VAL A 25 -1.15 1.75 8.97
CA VAL A 25 -0.66 0.41 9.31
C VAL A 25 -1.75 -0.36 10.03
N VAL A 26 -2.32 -1.35 9.35
CA VAL A 26 -3.43 -2.17 9.83
C VAL A 26 -2.93 -3.56 10.24
N GLY A 27 -3.71 -4.28 11.05
CA GLY A 27 -3.34 -5.62 11.55
C GLY A 27 -4.00 -6.79 10.82
N HIS A 28 -4.79 -6.52 9.78
CA HIS A 28 -5.51 -7.53 9.03
C HIS A 28 -5.86 -7.04 7.62
N ALA A 29 -6.23 -7.99 6.76
CA ALA A 29 -6.47 -7.70 5.36
C ALA A 29 -7.76 -6.90 5.10
N TRP A 30 -8.72 -6.87 6.02
CA TRP A 30 -10.05 -6.24 5.81
C TRP A 30 -10.31 -5.08 6.78
N PRO A 31 -9.57 -3.96 6.70
CA PRO A 31 -9.80 -2.83 7.59
C PRO A 31 -11.24 -2.30 7.50
N ARG A 32 -11.73 -1.74 8.61
CA ARG A 32 -13.05 -1.11 8.69
C ARG A 32 -13.12 0.12 7.80
N TRP A 33 -12.04 0.87 7.71
CA TRP A 33 -11.97 2.11 6.95
C TRP A 33 -11.54 1.89 5.51
N PHE A 34 -12.05 2.75 4.64
CA PHE A 34 -11.85 2.70 3.20
C PHE A 34 -10.58 3.45 2.78
N TYR A 35 -9.44 3.02 3.31
CA TYR A 35 -8.14 3.60 2.93
C TYR A 35 -7.85 3.40 1.45
N ILE A 36 -7.30 4.43 0.81
CA ILE A 36 -6.88 4.36 -0.60
C ILE A 36 -5.63 3.48 -0.73
N VAL A 37 -4.65 3.66 0.16
CA VAL A 37 -3.47 2.81 0.31
C VAL A 37 -3.34 2.45 1.79
N ALA A 38 -2.99 1.20 2.10
CA ALA A 38 -2.66 0.76 3.46
C ALA A 38 -1.53 -0.28 3.46
N PHE A 39 -0.90 -0.45 4.61
CA PHE A 39 0.07 -1.52 4.86
C PHE A 39 -0.47 -2.50 5.93
N ASP A 40 -0.58 -3.78 5.59
CA ASP A 40 -0.94 -4.83 6.53
C ASP A 40 0.29 -5.39 7.23
N SER A 41 0.35 -5.17 8.55
CA SER A 41 1.37 -5.64 9.47
C SER A 41 0.94 -6.86 10.30
N GLY A 42 -0.22 -7.44 9.98
CA GLY A 42 -0.77 -8.60 10.68
C GLY A 42 0.21 -9.77 10.71
N ARG A 43 0.11 -10.63 11.72
CA ARG A 43 0.99 -11.80 11.85
C ARG A 43 0.34 -12.99 11.16
N LEU A 44 0.95 -13.50 10.08
CA LEU A 44 0.58 -14.83 9.55
C LEU A 44 1.58 -15.88 10.05
N ASP A 45 2.80 -15.44 10.25
CA ASP A 45 3.92 -16.06 10.93
C ASP A 45 4.40 -15.15 12.08
N ASP A 46 5.17 -15.70 13.02
CA ASP A 46 5.69 -14.94 14.17
C ASP A 46 6.67 -13.80 13.77
N GLU A 47 6.93 -13.65 12.48
CA GLU A 47 7.80 -12.64 11.89
C GLU A 47 7.01 -11.41 11.41
N ARG A 48 7.51 -10.22 11.72
CA ARG A 48 6.97 -8.95 11.22
C ARG A 48 7.94 -8.37 10.21
N HIS A 49 7.57 -8.41 8.93
CA HIS A 49 8.32 -7.72 7.88
C HIS A 49 7.88 -6.27 7.81
N ARG A 50 8.84 -5.34 7.93
CA ARG A 50 8.62 -3.90 7.77
C ARG A 50 9.16 -3.43 6.43
N PRO A 51 8.54 -2.40 5.82
CA PRO A 51 9.10 -1.79 4.63
C PRO A 51 10.43 -1.10 4.98
N THR A 52 11.39 -1.16 4.07
CA THR A 52 12.62 -0.35 4.09
C THR A 52 12.30 1.11 3.78
N ASP A 53 13.21 2.04 4.07
CA ASP A 53 13.01 3.46 3.75
C ASP A 53 12.70 3.69 2.26
N GLN A 54 13.28 2.90 1.36
CA GLN A 54 12.98 2.96 -0.07
C GLN A 54 11.54 2.51 -0.36
N GLU A 55 11.13 1.38 0.21
CA GLU A 55 9.78 0.86 0.04
C GLU A 55 8.72 1.79 0.65
N VAL A 56 9.05 2.46 1.76
CA VAL A 56 8.22 3.50 2.37
C VAL A 56 8.01 4.68 1.40
N ARG A 57 9.08 5.16 0.74
CA ARG A 57 8.98 6.20 -0.29
C ARG A 57 8.10 5.76 -1.45
N MET A 58 8.23 4.51 -1.89
CA MET A 58 7.40 3.95 -2.96
C MET A 58 5.92 3.92 -2.57
N LEU A 59 5.57 3.46 -1.35
CA LEU A 59 4.18 3.44 -0.87
C LEU A 59 3.56 4.84 -0.84
N ALA A 60 4.30 5.84 -0.34
CA ALA A 60 3.86 7.22 -0.32
C ALA A 60 3.67 7.76 -1.74
N SER A 61 4.64 7.55 -2.65
CA SER A 61 4.55 8.01 -4.03
C SER A 61 3.40 7.34 -4.80
N PHE A 62 3.10 6.07 -4.52
CA PHE A 62 1.95 5.36 -5.08
C PHE A 62 0.62 5.99 -4.63
N LEU A 63 0.52 6.36 -3.35
CA LEU A 63 -0.66 7.09 -2.84
C LEU A 63 -0.77 8.46 -3.51
N ASP A 64 0.31 9.24 -3.56
CA ASP A 64 0.33 10.56 -4.19
C ASP A 64 -0.10 10.49 -5.66
N GLN A 65 0.39 9.50 -6.40
CA GLN A 65 0.00 9.25 -7.78
C GLN A 65 -1.51 8.98 -7.92
N TYR A 66 -2.06 8.12 -7.06
CA TYR A 66 -3.49 7.81 -7.08
C TYR A 66 -4.33 9.06 -6.81
N ILE A 67 -3.92 9.86 -5.81
CA ILE A 67 -4.57 11.10 -5.46
C ILE A 67 -4.48 12.11 -6.61
N ASP A 68 -3.31 12.24 -7.24
CA ASP A 68 -3.09 13.19 -8.32
C ASP A 68 -3.96 12.89 -9.53
N HIS A 69 -4.05 11.62 -9.90
CA HIS A 69 -4.78 11.17 -11.08
C HIS A 69 -6.31 11.27 -10.93
N TRP A 70 -6.85 10.85 -9.78
CA TRP A 70 -8.30 10.62 -9.64
C TRP A 70 -9.06 11.78 -9.02
N TYR A 71 -8.39 12.69 -8.30
CA TYR A 71 -9.06 13.73 -7.53
C TYR A 71 -8.73 15.13 -8.02
N ASN A 72 -9.68 16.04 -7.89
CA ASN A 72 -9.44 17.46 -8.11
C ASN A 72 -8.92 18.16 -6.84
N ASP A 73 -8.40 19.38 -6.99
CA ASP A 73 -7.76 20.14 -5.90
C ASP A 73 -8.64 20.31 -4.66
N ARG A 74 -9.96 20.47 -4.86
CA ARG A 74 -10.90 20.57 -3.74
C ARG A 74 -10.94 19.28 -2.91
N TRP A 75 -10.95 18.13 -3.57
CA TRP A 75 -10.90 16.83 -2.88
C TRP A 75 -9.54 16.56 -2.27
N LYS A 76 -8.44 16.90 -2.96
CA LYS A 76 -7.07 16.82 -2.43
C LYS A 76 -6.94 17.60 -1.12
N ALA A 77 -7.38 18.86 -1.11
CA ALA A 77 -7.36 19.71 0.09
C ALA A 77 -8.16 19.11 1.26
N LYS A 78 -9.38 18.61 0.97
CA LYS A 78 -10.22 17.98 1.99
C LYS A 78 -9.59 16.71 2.58
N MET A 79 -8.91 15.91 1.76
CA MET A 79 -8.24 14.70 2.26
C MET A 79 -7.02 15.05 3.10
N ALA A 80 -6.26 16.10 2.73
CA ALA A 80 -5.09 16.56 3.47
C ALA A 80 -5.38 16.98 4.93
N GLU A 81 -6.62 17.37 5.25
CA GLU A 81 -7.06 17.70 6.62
C GLU A 81 -7.15 16.49 7.57
N ARG A 82 -7.09 15.27 7.03
CA ARG A 82 -7.22 14.01 7.78
C ARG A 82 -5.88 13.30 7.91
N PRO A 83 -5.68 12.42 8.91
CA PRO A 83 -4.46 11.63 9.01
C PRO A 83 -4.28 10.65 7.84
N PHE A 84 -5.37 10.18 7.22
CA PHE A 84 -5.35 9.21 6.14
C PHE A 84 -6.28 9.61 4.99
N ASP A 85 -5.91 9.18 3.79
CA ASP A 85 -6.73 9.30 2.57
C ASP A 85 -7.76 8.16 2.52
N ILE A 86 -9.03 8.51 2.72
CA ILE A 86 -10.14 7.57 2.87
C ILE A 86 -11.26 7.94 1.87
N ASP A 87 -11.62 6.98 1.02
CA ASP A 87 -12.72 7.11 0.08
C ASP A 87 -13.45 5.77 -0.15
N GLY A 88 -14.76 5.76 0.13
CA GLY A 88 -15.63 4.62 -0.13
C GLY A 88 -15.80 4.28 -1.61
N GLY A 89 -15.60 5.24 -2.52
CA GLY A 89 -15.62 5.01 -3.97
C GLY A 89 -14.33 4.43 -4.53
N ALA A 90 -13.19 4.65 -3.88
CA ALA A 90 -11.87 4.19 -4.36
C ALA A 90 -11.72 2.67 -4.26
N ASN A 91 -11.06 2.05 -5.24
CA ASN A 91 -10.67 0.63 -5.12
C ASN A 91 -9.34 0.52 -4.36
N GLY A 92 -9.41 0.72 -3.04
CA GLY A 92 -8.25 0.79 -2.17
C GLY A 92 -7.35 -0.44 -2.25
N ILE A 93 -6.05 -0.20 -2.08
CA ILE A 93 -4.99 -1.21 -2.15
C ILE A 93 -4.38 -1.41 -0.76
N ILE A 94 -4.26 -2.66 -0.34
CA ILE A 94 -3.59 -3.01 0.91
C ILE A 94 -2.36 -3.83 0.54
N PHE A 95 -1.19 -3.29 0.82
CA PHE A 95 0.10 -3.92 0.58
C PHE A 95 0.52 -4.75 1.78
N ARG A 96 1.28 -5.81 1.52
CA ARG A 96 1.84 -6.66 2.54
C ARG A 96 3.21 -7.17 2.12
N LYS A 97 4.15 -7.17 3.08
CA LYS A 97 5.50 -7.69 2.89
C LYS A 97 5.62 -9.07 3.56
N TRP A 98 6.15 -10.04 2.82
CA TRP A 98 6.44 -11.40 3.26
C TRP A 98 7.93 -11.63 3.54
N GLY A 99 8.79 -10.78 2.98
CA GLY A 99 10.24 -10.90 3.05
C GLY A 99 10.90 -9.83 2.16
N ASP A 100 12.21 -9.86 2.07
CA ASP A 100 12.93 -9.00 1.12
C ASP A 100 12.55 -9.37 -0.31
N ASP A 101 12.22 -8.36 -1.11
CA ASP A 101 11.71 -8.51 -2.48
C ASP A 101 10.52 -9.48 -2.61
N ASP A 102 9.76 -9.67 -1.53
CA ASP A 102 8.57 -10.51 -1.53
C ASP A 102 7.37 -9.76 -0.95
N TRP A 103 6.63 -9.13 -1.85
CA TRP A 103 5.45 -8.33 -1.58
C TRP A 103 4.21 -8.96 -2.20
N GLY A 104 3.07 -8.68 -1.57
CA GLY A 104 1.75 -8.93 -2.11
C GLY A 104 0.87 -7.71 -1.94
N TYR A 105 -0.24 -7.69 -2.68
CA TYR A 105 -1.28 -6.71 -2.50
C TYR A 105 -2.65 -7.37 -2.51
N ARG A 106 -3.62 -6.63 -2.02
CA ARG A 106 -5.03 -6.93 -2.26
C ARG A 106 -5.78 -5.69 -2.62
N ARG A 107 -6.87 -5.90 -3.36
CA ARG A 107 -7.88 -4.86 -3.57
C ARG A 107 -8.98 -5.01 -2.55
N ARG A 108 -9.52 -3.88 -2.10
CA ARG A 108 -10.67 -3.86 -1.19
C ARG A 108 -11.88 -4.57 -1.79
N THR A 109 -12.09 -4.44 -3.10
CA THR A 109 -13.26 -4.99 -3.80
C THR A 109 -13.15 -6.49 -4.11
N TRP A 110 -12.08 -7.18 -3.70
CA TRP A 110 -11.98 -8.62 -3.91
C TRP A 110 -12.86 -9.37 -2.90
N GLU A 111 -13.86 -10.06 -3.42
CA GLU A 111 -14.78 -10.90 -2.64
C GLU A 111 -14.41 -12.39 -2.68
N TYR A 112 -13.62 -12.80 -3.67
CA TYR A 112 -13.25 -14.20 -3.93
C TYR A 112 -11.78 -14.31 -4.37
N GLY A 113 -11.24 -15.53 -4.27
CA GLY A 113 -9.87 -15.84 -4.64
C GLY A 113 -8.88 -15.65 -3.48
N PRO A 114 -7.57 -15.59 -3.79
CA PRO A 114 -6.55 -15.35 -2.77
C PRO A 114 -6.76 -14.03 -2.04
N THR A 115 -6.52 -14.02 -0.73
CA THR A 115 -6.57 -12.79 0.07
C THR A 115 -5.56 -11.76 -0.41
N TYR A 116 -4.37 -12.20 -0.82
CA TYR A 116 -3.28 -11.40 -1.38
C TYR A 116 -2.75 -12.05 -2.65
N VAL A 117 -2.26 -11.24 -3.58
CA VAL A 117 -1.55 -11.70 -4.77
C VAL A 117 -0.21 -10.97 -4.87
N PRO A 118 0.92 -11.69 -4.98
CA PRO A 118 1.10 -13.10 -4.65
C PRO A 118 0.66 -13.45 -3.22
N GLU A 119 0.35 -14.72 -3.00
CA GLU A 119 0.01 -15.27 -1.68
C GLU A 119 1.24 -15.37 -0.78
N HIS A 120 1.00 -15.59 0.51
CA HIS A 120 2.05 -15.86 1.49
C HIS A 120 2.95 -17.04 1.04
N PRO A 121 4.29 -16.96 1.19
CA PRO A 121 5.23 -17.98 0.68
C PRO A 121 4.89 -19.43 1.07
N ARG A 122 4.47 -19.66 2.32
CA ARG A 122 4.06 -20.99 2.83
C ARG A 122 2.91 -21.68 2.09
N ILE A 123 2.00 -20.91 1.48
CA ILE A 123 0.84 -21.43 0.77
C ILE A 123 0.90 -21.14 -0.73
N ARG A 124 1.91 -20.37 -1.16
CA ARG A 124 2.11 -19.97 -2.54
C ARG A 124 2.35 -21.22 -3.40
N GLY A 125 1.46 -21.47 -4.35
CA GLY A 125 1.64 -22.51 -5.36
C GLY A 125 2.51 -22.05 -6.53
N GLU A 126 2.94 -23.01 -7.35
CA GLU A 126 3.79 -22.79 -8.55
C GLU A 126 3.19 -21.80 -9.56
N LYS A 127 1.86 -21.62 -9.56
CA LYS A 127 1.15 -20.71 -10.47
C LYS A 127 1.05 -19.28 -9.94
N SER A 128 1.55 -19.01 -8.74
CA SER A 128 1.51 -17.67 -8.16
C SER A 128 2.55 -16.77 -8.83
N PRO A 129 2.25 -15.49 -9.09
CA PRO A 129 3.15 -14.61 -9.82
C PRO A 129 4.37 -14.12 -9.00
N GLY A 130 4.65 -14.68 -7.82
CA GLY A 130 5.69 -14.20 -6.90
C GLY A 130 6.80 -15.22 -6.60
N PRO A 131 7.88 -14.80 -5.93
CA PRO A 131 8.05 -13.53 -5.21
C PRO A 131 8.13 -12.30 -6.14
N LEU A 132 7.63 -11.16 -5.66
CA LEU A 132 7.65 -9.89 -6.38
C LEU A 132 8.18 -8.77 -5.49
N THR A 133 9.05 -7.93 -6.05
CA THR A 133 9.42 -6.64 -5.44
C THR A 133 8.19 -5.74 -5.30
N LEU A 134 8.26 -4.74 -4.42
CA LEU A 134 7.18 -3.76 -4.28
C LEU A 134 6.88 -3.03 -5.60
N ALA A 135 7.92 -2.66 -6.36
CA ALA A 135 7.76 -2.00 -7.66
C ALA A 135 7.00 -2.89 -8.67
N GLN A 136 7.32 -4.18 -8.75
CA GLN A 136 6.60 -5.12 -9.61
C GLN A 136 5.13 -5.31 -9.17
N VAL A 137 4.86 -5.31 -7.87
CA VAL A 137 3.49 -5.32 -7.34
C VAL A 137 2.72 -4.06 -7.77
N MET A 138 3.34 -2.89 -7.66
CA MET A 138 2.74 -1.61 -8.08
C MET A 138 2.47 -1.57 -9.59
N ASP A 139 3.40 -2.08 -10.39
CA ASP A 139 3.23 -2.22 -11.84
C ASP A 139 2.02 -3.10 -12.16
N ARG A 140 1.91 -4.25 -11.50
CA ARG A 140 0.79 -5.18 -11.67
C ARG A 140 -0.56 -4.56 -11.27
N ILE A 141 -0.61 -3.72 -10.23
CA ILE A 141 -1.83 -3.00 -9.85
C ILE A 141 -2.28 -2.03 -10.94
N HIS A 142 -1.33 -1.43 -11.65
CA HIS A 142 -1.56 -0.48 -12.74
C HIS A 142 -1.65 -1.13 -14.13
N THR A 143 -1.57 -2.45 -14.24
CA THR A 143 -1.75 -3.18 -15.50
C THR A 143 -3.22 -3.44 -15.79
N VAL A 144 -3.68 -3.04 -16.99
CA VAL A 144 -4.94 -3.49 -17.57
C VAL A 144 -4.62 -4.14 -18.91
N GLY A 145 -4.86 -5.45 -19.03
CA GLY A 145 -4.40 -6.23 -20.17
C GLY A 145 -2.94 -6.65 -19.99
N GLU A 146 -2.09 -6.30 -20.96
CA GLU A 146 -0.68 -6.73 -21.00
C GLU A 146 0.31 -5.66 -20.53
N GLU A 147 -0.09 -4.38 -20.52
CA GLU A 147 0.81 -3.25 -20.22
C GLU A 147 0.31 -2.40 -19.03
N PRO A 148 1.23 -1.82 -18.23
CA PRO A 148 0.89 -0.80 -17.25
C PRO A 148 0.30 0.45 -17.90
N TRP A 149 -0.56 1.16 -17.17
CA TRP A 149 -1.09 2.45 -17.62
C TRP A 149 0.03 3.47 -17.87
N THR A 150 -0.07 4.19 -18.99
CA THR A 150 0.91 5.22 -19.38
C THR A 150 1.12 6.27 -18.29
N TYR A 151 0.04 6.69 -17.61
CA TYR A 151 0.15 7.66 -16.53
C TYR A 151 1.01 7.14 -15.36
N TRP A 152 0.96 5.83 -15.04
CA TRP A 152 1.84 5.24 -14.02
C TRP A 152 3.30 5.17 -14.48
N THR A 153 3.54 4.80 -15.74
CA THR A 153 4.91 4.78 -16.28
C THR A 153 5.53 6.17 -16.31
N ASP A 154 4.76 7.18 -16.71
CA ASP A 154 5.19 8.58 -16.72
C ASP A 154 5.45 9.09 -15.30
N TRP A 155 4.59 8.73 -14.34
CA TRP A 155 4.80 9.05 -12.94
C TRP A 155 6.12 8.49 -12.41
N LYS A 156 6.42 7.21 -12.65
CA LYS A 156 7.70 6.60 -12.23
C LYS A 156 8.90 7.31 -12.88
N ALA A 157 8.81 7.62 -14.16
CA ALA A 157 9.88 8.32 -14.89
C ALA A 157 10.14 9.74 -14.34
N ALA A 158 9.11 10.40 -13.83
CA ALA A 158 9.22 11.71 -13.17
C ALA A 158 9.77 11.65 -11.74
N HIS A 159 9.84 10.46 -11.12
CA HIS A 159 10.30 10.26 -9.73
C HIS A 159 11.44 9.22 -9.65
N PRO A 160 12.58 9.44 -10.35
CA PRO A 160 13.70 8.50 -10.35
C PRO A 160 14.35 8.32 -8.97
N GLU A 161 14.22 9.27 -8.06
CA GLU A 161 14.66 9.14 -6.66
C GLU A 161 13.84 8.11 -5.86
N VAL A 162 12.64 7.77 -6.32
CA VAL A 162 11.77 6.77 -5.70
C VAL A 162 11.79 5.44 -6.45
N PHE A 163 11.89 5.46 -7.78
CA PHE A 163 11.76 4.25 -8.61
C PHE A 163 13.00 3.90 -9.44
N GLY A 164 14.04 4.72 -9.41
CA GLY A 164 15.31 4.41 -10.06
C GLY A 164 16.01 3.23 -9.38
N GLU A 165 16.83 2.51 -10.14
CA GLU A 165 17.74 1.54 -9.56
C GLU A 165 18.70 2.28 -8.62
N VAL A 166 18.73 1.86 -7.35
CA VAL A 166 19.84 2.25 -6.47
C VAL A 166 21.06 1.58 -7.08
N ALA A 167 21.85 2.34 -7.84
CA ALA A 167 23.15 1.86 -8.28
C ALA A 167 23.92 1.43 -7.03
N ASP A 168 24.22 0.12 -6.95
CA ASP A 168 25.00 -0.46 -5.86
C ASP A 168 26.25 0.41 -5.62
N ALA A 169 26.38 0.93 -4.40
CA ALA A 169 27.57 1.63 -3.91
C ALA A 169 28.39 0.68 -3.03
#